data_AF-A0A1G8SSD6-F1
#
_entry.id   AF-A0A1G8SSD6-F1
#
_cell.length_a   1.000
_cell.length_b   1.000
_cell.length_c   1.000
_cell.angle_alpha   90.00
_cell.angle_beta   90.00
_cell.angle_gamma   90.00
#
_symmetry.space_group_name_H-M   'P 1'
#
loop_
_entity.id
_entity.type
_entity.pdbx_description
1 polymer ?
#
loop_
_entity_poly.entity_id
_entity_poly.type
_entity_poly.pdbx_seq_one_letter_code
_entity_poly.pdbx_strand_id
1 'polypeptide(L)' 'MPGPEHELAGFQPNPNEFGKCNHCGTLLKTKEEEEVKLCKDCQQRHKAQETDYDDVE' A
#
# COMPACT_ATOMS: atom_id res chain seq x y z
N MET A 1 -34.70 -26.90 3.84
CA MET A 1 -34.27 -25.66 3.15
C MET A 1 -34.90 -24.49 3.89
N PRO A 2 -34.23 -23.34 4.12
CA PRO A 2 -32.90 -22.84 3.71
C PRO A 2 -31.91 -22.80 4.91
N GLY A 3 -30.58 -22.71 4.87
CA GLY A 3 -29.50 -22.54 3.90
C GLY A 3 -28.25 -22.17 4.76
N PRO A 4 -27.01 -22.60 4.44
CA PRO A 4 -25.85 -22.39 5.31
C PRO A 4 -25.55 -20.89 5.42
N GLU A 5 -25.46 -20.39 6.66
CA GLU A 5 -25.12 -19.01 6.94
C GLU A 5 -23.73 -18.70 6.37
N HIS A 6 -23.77 -17.94 5.28
CA HIS A 6 -22.74 -17.03 4.81
C HIS A 6 -21.33 -17.60 4.88
N GLU A 7 -20.97 -18.24 3.77
CA GLU A 7 -19.61 -18.28 3.26
C GLU A 7 -18.94 -16.92 3.51
N LEU A 8 -18.19 -16.80 4.61
CA LEU A 8 -17.08 -15.87 4.69
C LEU A 8 -16.11 -16.35 3.63
N ALA A 9 -16.41 -15.97 2.38
CA ALA A 9 -15.65 -16.25 1.20
C ALA A 9 -14.20 -16.04 1.59
N GLY A 10 -13.43 -17.13 1.51
CA GLY A 10 -12.06 -17.16 1.98
C GLY A 10 -11.36 -15.91 1.47
N PHE A 11 -10.92 -15.06 2.40
CA PHE A 11 -9.91 -14.06 2.13
C PHE A 11 -8.63 -14.85 1.82
N GLN A 12 -8.58 -15.44 0.62
CA GLN A 12 -7.33 -15.79 -0.01
C GLN A 12 -6.77 -14.44 -0.42
N PRO A 13 -5.75 -13.89 0.28
CA PRO A 13 -5.10 -12.69 -0.21
C PRO A 13 -4.64 -13.02 -1.63
N ASN A 14 -5.15 -12.30 -2.62
CA ASN A 14 -4.63 -12.49 -3.97
C ASN A 14 -3.12 -12.24 -3.87
N PRO A 15 -2.25 -13.13 -4.38
CA PRO A 15 -0.80 -12.89 -4.33
C PRO A 15 -0.38 -11.66 -5.17
N ASN A 16 -1.31 -11.04 -5.90
CA ASN A 16 -1.17 -9.76 -6.60
C ASN A 16 -1.96 -8.61 -5.95
N GLU A 17 -2.49 -8.79 -4.73
CA GLU A 17 -3.25 -7.76 -4.04
C GLU A 17 -2.29 -6.81 -3.32
N PHE A 18 -1.81 -5.83 -4.07
CA PHE A 18 -1.11 -4.70 -3.47
C PHE A 18 -2.08 -3.93 -2.55
N GLY A 19 -1.60 -3.56 -1.37
CA GLY A 19 -2.36 -2.79 -0.40
C GLY A 19 -2.77 -1.39 -0.87
N LYS A 20 -3.40 -0.62 0.02
CA LYS A 20 -3.71 0.80 -0.22
C LYS A 20 -2.66 1.68 0.43
N CYS A 21 -2.35 2.80 -0.21
CA CYS A 21 -1.53 3.87 0.32
C CYS A 21 -2.11 4.37 1.64
N ASN A 22 -1.30 4.37 2.70
CA ASN A 22 -1.69 4.79 4.03
C ASN A 22 -2.07 6.28 4.06
N HIS A 23 -1.49 7.09 3.18
CA HIS A 23 -1.67 8.55 3.19
C HIS A 23 -2.87 9.03 2.35
N CYS A 24 -3.16 8.39 1.21
CA CYS A 24 -4.21 8.85 0.29
C CYS A 24 -5.24 7.78 -0.09
N GLY A 25 -5.07 6.53 0.34
CA GLY A 25 -5.98 5.43 0.04
C GLY A 25 -5.88 4.87 -1.39
N THR A 26 -4.99 5.41 -2.22
CA THR A 26 -4.73 4.91 -3.59
C THR A 26 -4.18 3.49 -3.57
N LEU A 27 -4.63 2.63 -4.48
CA LEU A 27 -4.08 1.29 -4.64
C LEU A 27 -2.61 1.33 -5.04
N LEU A 28 -1.78 0.62 -4.28
CA LEU A 28 -0.37 0.43 -4.57
C LEU A 28 -0.26 -0.47 -5.82
N LYS A 29 0.79 -0.29 -6.61
CA LYS A 29 0.96 -0.99 -7.90
C LYS A 29 2.30 -1.70 -7.98
N THR A 30 3.25 -1.34 -7.13
CA THR A 30 4.58 -1.95 -7.08
C THR A 30 4.88 -2.50 -5.69
N LYS A 31 5.83 -3.45 -5.62
CA LYS A 31 6.32 -3.96 -4.33
C LYS A 31 6.95 -2.87 -3.47
N GLU A 32 7.69 -1.96 -4.10
CA GLU A 32 8.33 -0.83 -3.42
C GLU A 32 7.28 0.07 -2.75
N GLU A 33 6.12 0.28 -3.39
CA GLU A 33 4.96 0.97 -2.81
C GLU A 33 4.36 0.22 -1.62
N GLU A 34 4.29 -1.11 -1.67
CA GLU A 34 3.81 -1.96 -0.58
C GLU A 34 4.75 -2.02 0.63
N GLU A 35 6.07 -2.05 0.39
CA GLU A 35 7.08 -2.06 1.45
C GLU A 35 6.99 -0.80 2.33
N VAL A 36 6.84 0.37 1.72
CA VAL A 36 6.68 1.63 2.46
C VAL A 36 5.22 2.02 2.72
N LYS A 37 4.26 1.18 2.26
CA LYS A 37 2.80 1.41 2.35
C LYS A 37 2.34 2.78 1.85
N LEU A 38 3.07 3.36 0.90
CA LEU A 38 2.79 4.67 0.30
C LEU A 38 2.85 4.56 -1.21
N CYS A 39 1.91 5.21 -1.90
CA CYS A 39 1.99 5.31 -3.34
C CYS A 39 3.16 6.21 -3.77
N LYS A 40 3.61 6.04 -5.00
CA LYS A 40 4.74 6.75 -5.59
C LYS A 40 4.62 8.27 -5.48
N ASP A 41 3.39 8.80 -5.59
CA ASP A 41 3.10 10.23 -5.43
C ASP A 41 3.40 10.71 -4.00
N CYS A 42 2.95 9.97 -2.99
CA CYS A 42 3.22 10.28 -1.60
C CYS A 42 4.69 10.08 -1.25
N GLN A 43 5.33 9.04 -1.79
CA GLN A 43 6.77 8.81 -1.63
C GLN A 43 7.59 9.98 -2.20
N GLN A 44 7.27 10.49 -3.39
CA GLN A 44 7.99 11.63 -3.97
C GLN A 44 7.89 12.88 -3.09
N ARG A 45 6.73 13.13 -2.49
CA ARG A 45 6.53 14.25 -1.57
C ARG A 45 7.35 14.10 -0.28
N HIS A 46 7.46 12.87 0.24
CA HIS A 46 8.30 12.56 1.40
C HIS A 46 9.79 12.66 1.06
N LYS A 47 10.22 12.08 -0.07
CA LYS A 47 11.62 12.09 -0.50
C LYS A 47 12.12 13.51 -0.78
N ALA A 48 11.28 14.38 -1.33
CA ALA A 48 11.60 15.79 -1.52
C ALA A 48 11.83 16.55 -0.20
N GLN A 49 11.32 16.05 0.93
CA GLN A 49 11.60 16.61 2.26
C GLN A 49 12.86 16.00 2.90
N GLU A 50 13.20 14.74 2.61
CA GLU A 50 14.37 14.08 3.20
C GLU A 50 15.70 14.48 2.54
N THR A 51 15.71 14.89 1.26
CA THR A 51 16.94 15.25 0.54
C THR A 51 17.62 16.55 0.98
N ASP A 52 17.10 17.26 1.99
CA ASP A 52 17.74 18.46 2.55
C ASP A 52 18.80 18.14 3.63
N TYR A 53 18.89 16.88 4.07
CA TYR A 53 19.73 16.47 5.21
C TYR A 53 20.97 15.62 4.87
N ASP A 54 21.29 15.40 3.59
CA ASP A 54 22.43 14.56 3.16
C ASP A 54 23.56 15.36 2.49
N ASP A 55 23.66 16.67 2.74
CA ASP A 55 24.80 17.53 2.36
C ASP A 55 25.44 18.14 3.61
N VAL A 56 25.80 17.30 4.58
CA VAL A 56 26.71 17.66 5.68
C VAL A 56 27.65 16.49 5.94
N GLU A 57 28.62 16.27 5.05
CA GLU A 57 29.94 15.76 5.44
C GLU A 57 31.06 16.28 4.53
#